data_AF-A0A6G3X3R0-F1
#
_entry.id   AF-A0A6G3X3R0-F1
#
_cell.length_a   1.000
_cell.length_b   1.000
_cell.length_c   1.000
_cell.angle_alpha   90.00
_cell.angle_beta   90.00
_cell.angle_gamma   90.00
#
_symmetry.space_group_name_H-M   'P 1'
#
loop_
_entity.id
_entity.type
_entity.pdbx_description
1 polymer ?
#
loop_
_entity_poly.entity_id
_entity_poly.type
_entity_poly.pdbx_seq_one_letter_code
_entity_poly.pdbx_strand_id
1 'polypeptide(L)'
;LDGAVSVPVDALSAQEAATLFTRIAGTARTSRDPEALELLVEACDRHPLATTLLAGRFRHREIWDLRHLLERLARSSDPLDGLGEEVFVPAFRFSYAELTPGTRRLLRLLALHPGPDITVAAVAALSGSPPGPAGDGGVRRGIEELLDCHLLTEPTLGRYQLHDLTRAFALRMSTAEEPERARGHAVGRLLGYCLTSAFRAHRLTHPRRRAMEPEQVSVYAAEFGDAQEAAAWL
;
A
#
# COMPACT_ATOMS: atom_id res chain seq x y z
N LEU A 1 -26.54 7.35 7.65
CA LEU A 1 -25.83 6.07 7.53
C LEU A 1 -26.30 5.22 8.71
N ASP A 2 -27.54 4.74 8.67
CA ASP A 2 -28.14 3.95 9.74
C ASP A 2 -28.29 2.52 9.22
N GLY A 3 -27.55 1.57 9.82
CA GLY A 3 -27.62 0.15 9.45
C GLY A 3 -26.30 -0.63 9.47
N ALA A 4 -25.15 0.00 9.72
CA ALA A 4 -23.90 -0.73 9.91
C ALA A 4 -23.82 -1.25 11.36
N VAL A 5 -23.85 -2.57 11.54
CA VAL A 5 -23.58 -3.22 12.82
C VAL A 5 -22.09 -3.52 12.88
N SER A 6 -21.38 -2.91 13.83
CA SER A 6 -19.99 -3.26 14.11
C SER A 6 -19.95 -4.65 14.72
N VAL A 7 -19.38 -5.62 14.01
CA VAL A 7 -19.09 -6.95 14.54
C VAL A 7 -17.64 -6.93 14.99
N PRO A 8 -17.34 -6.99 16.30
CA PRO A 8 -15.97 -7.10 16.77
C PRO A 8 -15.40 -8.42 16.26
N VAL A 9 -14.32 -8.33 15.49
CA VAL A 9 -13.52 -9.49 15.13
C VAL A 9 -12.49 -9.64 16.24
N ASP A 10 -12.61 -10.70 17.04
CA ASP A 10 -11.63 -11.01 18.06
C ASP A 10 -10.25 -11.25 17.43
N ALA A 11 -9.20 -10.97 18.19
CA ALA A 11 -7.85 -11.36 17.79
C ALA A 11 -7.81 -12.88 17.54
N LEU A 12 -6.98 -13.30 16.60
CA LEU A 12 -6.83 -14.72 16.31
C LEU A 12 -6.36 -15.44 17.58
N SER A 13 -6.79 -16.68 17.77
CA SER A 13 -6.09 -17.57 18.70
C SER A 13 -4.63 -17.75 18.23
N ALA A 14 -3.73 -18.10 19.16
CA ALA A 14 -2.33 -18.37 18.80
C ALA A 14 -2.22 -19.42 17.69
N GLN A 15 -3.08 -20.44 17.71
CA GLN A 15 -3.14 -21.48 16.69
C GLN A 15 -3.61 -20.95 15.34
N GLU A 16 -4.65 -20.11 15.30
CA GLU A 16 -5.13 -19.49 14.06
C GLU A 16 -4.10 -18.52 13.47
N ALA A 17 -3.42 -17.73 14.32
CA ALA A 17 -2.34 -16.84 13.91
C ALA A 17 -1.15 -17.62 13.34
N ALA A 18 -0.71 -18.68 14.01
CA ALA A 18 0.38 -19.54 13.52
C ALA A 18 -0.01 -20.26 12.21
N THR A 19 -1.27 -20.66 12.09
CA THR A 19 -1.82 -21.24 10.86
C THR A 19 -1.83 -20.23 9.72
N LEU A 20 -2.27 -19.00 9.98
CA LEU A 20 -2.24 -17.90 9.00
C LEU A 20 -0.81 -17.59 8.54
N PHE A 21 0.13 -17.46 9.48
CA PHE A 21 1.53 -17.21 9.18
C PHE A 21 2.09 -18.35 8.31
N THR A 22 1.87 -19.60 8.71
CA THR A 22 2.34 -20.78 7.98
C THR A 22 1.75 -20.87 6.57
N ARG A 23 0.47 -20.52 6.40
CA ARG A 23 -0.19 -20.51 5.08
C ARG A 23 0.48 -19.53 4.11
N ILE A 24 0.97 -18.41 4.60
CA ILE A 24 1.63 -17.37 3.78
C ILE A 24 3.12 -17.70 3.60
N ALA A 25 3.82 -18.01 4.69
CA ALA A 25 5.27 -18.26 4.73
C ALA A 25 5.71 -19.61 4.14
N GLY A 26 4.80 -20.60 4.13
CA GLY A 26 5.05 -21.97 3.70
C GLY A 26 5.47 -22.90 4.85
N THR A 27 4.83 -24.07 4.91
CA THR A 27 5.01 -25.09 5.97
C THR A 27 6.43 -25.57 6.15
N ALA A 28 7.18 -25.76 5.04
CA ALA A 28 8.53 -26.30 5.09
C ALA A 28 9.53 -25.43 5.86
N ARG A 29 9.27 -24.12 5.95
CA ARG A 29 10.12 -23.17 6.69
C ARG A 29 9.65 -22.99 8.12
N THR A 30 8.33 -22.93 8.34
CA THR A 30 7.78 -22.70 9.68
C THR A 30 7.90 -23.93 10.58
N SER A 31 7.86 -25.15 10.04
CA SER A 31 8.00 -26.38 10.81
C SER A 31 9.40 -26.61 11.40
N ARG A 32 10.41 -25.82 10.99
CA ARG A 32 11.78 -25.95 11.48
C ARG A 32 11.96 -25.43 12.90
N ASP A 33 11.12 -24.50 13.33
CA ASP A 33 11.20 -23.88 14.65
C ASP A 33 9.80 -23.41 15.12
N PRO A 34 8.95 -24.33 15.60
CA PRO A 34 7.59 -24.01 16.05
C PRO A 34 7.57 -23.02 17.23
N GLU A 35 8.56 -23.09 18.12
CA GLU A 35 8.68 -22.19 19.27
C GLU A 35 8.93 -20.75 18.81
N ALA A 36 9.85 -20.53 17.86
CA ALA A 36 10.07 -19.20 17.30
C ALA A 36 8.85 -18.67 16.54
N LEU A 37 8.05 -19.55 15.93
CA LEU A 37 6.78 -19.16 15.30
C LEU A 37 5.80 -18.64 16.35
N GLU A 38 5.60 -19.35 17.45
CA GLU A 38 4.72 -18.93 18.55
C GLU A 38 5.14 -17.56 19.10
N LEU A 39 6.43 -17.35 19.35
CA LEU A 39 6.96 -16.06 19.79
C LEU A 39 6.69 -14.93 18.78
N LEU A 40 6.77 -15.20 17.48
CA LEU A 40 6.48 -14.23 16.43
C LEU A 40 5.00 -13.84 16.37
N VAL A 41 4.07 -14.79 16.48
CA VAL A 41 2.64 -14.45 16.46
C VAL A 41 2.19 -13.75 17.73
N GLU A 42 2.78 -14.08 18.89
CA GLU A 42 2.58 -13.31 20.12
C GLU A 42 3.16 -11.89 20.01
N ALA A 43 4.33 -11.70 19.37
CA ALA A 43 4.90 -10.37 19.12
C ALA A 43 4.06 -9.52 18.12
N CYS A 44 3.13 -10.14 17.40
CA CYS A 44 2.13 -9.46 16.57
C CYS A 44 0.80 -9.24 17.28
N ASP A 45 0.72 -9.58 18.58
CA ASP A 45 -0.51 -9.62 19.38
C ASP A 45 -1.63 -10.43 18.70
N ARG A 46 -1.22 -11.42 17.89
CA ARG A 46 -2.09 -12.30 17.09
C ARG A 46 -3.03 -11.54 16.15
N HIS A 47 -2.65 -10.33 15.74
CA HIS A 47 -3.44 -9.53 14.83
C HIS A 47 -3.31 -10.01 13.37
N PRO A 48 -4.43 -10.31 12.67
CA PRO A 48 -4.39 -10.91 11.34
C PRO A 48 -3.50 -10.15 10.34
N LEU A 49 -3.57 -8.83 10.34
CA LEU A 49 -2.81 -8.01 9.41
C LEU A 49 -1.32 -7.98 9.77
N ALA A 50 -0.96 -7.87 11.05
CA ALA A 50 0.44 -7.85 11.48
C ALA A 50 1.13 -9.20 11.17
N THR A 51 0.42 -10.30 11.45
CA THR A 51 0.84 -11.66 11.08
C THR A 51 1.04 -11.79 9.56
N THR A 52 0.13 -11.24 8.75
CA THR A 52 0.22 -11.29 7.29
C THR A 52 1.42 -10.53 6.76
N LEU A 53 1.67 -9.31 7.27
CA LEU A 53 2.83 -8.49 6.89
C LEU A 53 4.15 -9.20 7.19
N LEU A 54 4.31 -9.73 8.40
CA LEU A 54 5.53 -10.46 8.78
C LEU A 54 5.70 -11.75 7.96
N ALA A 55 4.62 -12.51 7.77
CA ALA A 55 4.68 -13.75 7.02
C ALA A 55 5.04 -13.51 5.54
N GLY A 56 4.45 -12.48 4.92
CA GLY A 56 4.80 -12.06 3.56
C GLY A 56 6.27 -11.66 3.47
N ARG A 57 6.74 -10.82 4.41
CA ARG A 57 8.16 -10.44 4.44
C ARG A 57 9.08 -11.64 4.59
N PHE A 58 8.75 -12.57 5.50
CA PHE A 58 9.53 -13.79 5.71
C PHE A 58 9.55 -14.67 4.45
N ARG A 59 8.41 -14.85 3.78
CA ARG A 59 8.27 -15.61 2.53
C ARG A 59 9.27 -15.14 1.46
N HIS A 60 9.39 -13.83 1.25
CA HIS A 60 10.29 -13.25 0.24
C HIS A 60 11.77 -13.20 0.65
N ARG A 61 12.11 -13.48 1.91
CA ARG A 61 13.49 -13.50 2.42
C ARG A 61 13.92 -14.93 2.72
N GLU A 62 14.31 -15.68 1.68
CA GLU A 62 14.63 -17.11 1.79
C GLU A 62 15.81 -17.43 2.73
N ILE A 63 16.77 -16.51 2.86
CA ILE A 63 17.97 -16.67 3.70
C ILE A 63 17.63 -16.61 5.20
N TRP A 64 16.53 -15.97 5.57
CA TRP A 64 16.19 -15.72 6.97
C TRP A 64 15.54 -16.95 7.63
N ASP A 65 15.81 -17.16 8.91
CA ASP A 65 15.04 -18.05 9.77
C ASP A 65 14.10 -17.25 10.69
N LEU A 66 13.25 -17.97 11.43
CA LEU A 66 12.25 -17.35 12.31
C LEU A 66 12.88 -16.56 13.47
N ARG A 67 14.02 -17.03 14.00
CA ARG A 67 14.72 -16.35 15.09
C ARG A 67 15.35 -15.04 14.60
N HIS A 68 15.94 -15.04 13.41
CA HIS A 68 16.44 -13.84 12.77
C HIS A 68 15.31 -12.82 12.54
N LEU A 69 14.14 -13.26 12.08
CA LEU A 69 12.98 -12.40 11.92
C LEU A 69 12.53 -11.78 13.26
N LEU A 70 12.47 -12.59 14.33
CA LEU A 70 12.10 -12.14 15.66
C LEU A 70 13.07 -11.08 16.19
N GLU A 71 14.38 -11.30 16.03
CA GLU A 71 15.39 -10.30 16.41
C GLU A 71 15.30 -9.01 15.59
N ARG A 72 15.00 -9.11 14.29
CA ARG A 72 14.81 -7.94 13.42
C ARG A 72 13.58 -7.14 13.86
N LEU A 73 12.48 -7.82 14.18
CA LEU A 73 11.25 -7.21 14.68
C LEU A 73 11.49 -6.49 16.00
N ALA A 74 12.15 -7.13 16.97
CA ALA A 74 12.45 -6.53 18.27
C ALA A 74 13.28 -5.24 18.16
N ARG A 75 14.23 -5.17 17.22
CA ARG A 75 15.03 -3.95 16.95
C ARG A 75 14.24 -2.82 16.29
N SER A 76 13.07 -3.13 15.72
CA SER A 76 12.22 -2.13 15.06
C SER A 76 11.21 -1.47 16.00
N SER A 77 11.00 -2.05 17.18
CA SER A 77 10.21 -1.46 18.26
C SER A 77 11.01 -0.34 18.94
N ASP A 78 10.44 0.87 19.04
CA ASP A 78 11.05 1.97 19.80
C ASP A 78 10.53 1.95 21.24
N PRO A 79 11.39 2.03 22.27
CA PRO A 79 10.94 2.21 23.66
C PRO A 79 10.08 3.46 23.90
N LEU A 80 10.02 4.41 22.95
CA LEU A 80 9.21 5.63 23.01
C LEU A 80 7.79 5.50 22.43
N ASP A 81 7.30 4.32 22.06
CA ASP A 81 5.89 4.08 21.68
C ASP A 81 4.92 4.16 22.92
N GLY A 82 5.18 5.12 23.83
CA GLY A 82 4.39 5.46 25.02
C GLY A 82 3.30 6.52 24.77
N LEU A 83 2.79 6.62 23.55
CA LEU A 83 1.62 7.43 23.23
C LEU A 83 0.53 6.47 22.76
N GLY A 84 -0.56 6.40 23.52
CA GLY A 84 -1.66 5.47 23.31
C GLY A 84 -2.15 5.44 21.85
N GLU A 85 -2.64 4.25 21.48
CA GLU A 85 -3.23 3.86 20.18
C GLU A 85 -2.22 3.42 19.10
N GLU A 86 -1.69 2.20 19.25
CA GLU A 86 -2.00 1.04 18.39
C GLU A 86 -0.90 -0.04 18.53
N VAL A 87 -1.32 -1.22 18.98
CA VAL A 87 -0.47 -2.38 19.29
C VAL A 87 0.28 -2.95 18.06
N PHE A 88 -0.06 -2.52 16.85
CA PHE A 88 0.43 -3.14 15.59
C PHE A 88 1.58 -2.38 14.91
N VAL A 89 2.00 -1.23 15.46
CA VAL A 89 3.06 -0.37 14.90
C VAL A 89 4.37 -1.11 14.60
N PRO A 90 4.85 -2.07 15.42
CA PRO A 90 6.13 -2.74 15.16
C PRO A 90 6.18 -3.53 13.84
N ALA A 91 5.15 -4.33 13.54
CA ALA A 91 5.12 -5.12 12.31
C ALA A 91 5.04 -4.25 11.05
N PHE A 92 4.27 -3.15 11.09
CA PHE A 92 4.23 -2.16 10.01
C PHE A 92 5.56 -1.45 9.85
N ARG A 93 6.15 -0.97 10.96
CA ARG A 93 7.42 -0.25 10.96
C ARG A 93 8.55 -1.15 10.46
N PHE A 94 8.59 -2.40 10.90
CA PHE A 94 9.50 -3.42 10.40
C PHE A 94 9.33 -3.65 8.90
N SER A 95 8.10 -3.94 8.46
CA SER A 95 7.81 -4.19 7.04
C SER A 95 8.18 -2.99 6.18
N TYR A 96 7.89 -1.78 6.65
CA TYR A 96 8.27 -0.53 6.01
C TYR A 96 9.79 -0.32 5.94
N ALA A 97 10.52 -0.50 7.05
CA ALA A 97 11.96 -0.27 7.13
C ALA A 97 12.76 -1.16 6.17
N GLU A 98 12.25 -2.36 5.92
CA GLU A 98 12.87 -3.34 5.02
C GLU A 98 12.57 -3.09 3.52
N LEU A 99 11.72 -2.11 3.18
CA LEU A 99 11.43 -1.75 1.79
C LEU A 99 12.61 -0.98 1.18
N THR A 100 12.74 -1.09 -0.15
CA THR A 100 13.68 -0.22 -0.87
C THR A 100 13.36 1.27 -0.63
N PRO A 101 14.35 2.18 -0.66
CA PRO A 101 14.11 3.61 -0.42
C PRO A 101 13.05 4.21 -1.35
N GLY A 102 13.03 3.78 -2.63
CA GLY A 102 12.03 4.20 -3.60
C GLY A 102 10.62 3.75 -3.22
N THR A 103 10.46 2.48 -2.82
CA THR A 103 9.16 1.93 -2.42
C THR A 103 8.65 2.49 -1.09
N ARG A 104 9.53 2.82 -0.13
CA ARG A 104 9.13 3.57 1.08
C ARG A 104 8.51 4.91 0.74
N ARG A 105 9.16 5.67 -0.15
CA ARG A 105 8.62 6.94 -0.65
C ARG A 105 7.31 6.73 -1.39
N LEU A 106 7.23 5.70 -2.24
CA LEU A 106 6.01 5.36 -2.97
C LEU A 106 4.84 5.12 -2.00
N LEU A 107 5.03 4.31 -0.97
CA LEU A 107 4.00 4.02 0.04
C LEU A 107 3.52 5.30 0.75
N ARG A 108 4.44 6.18 1.16
CA ARG A 108 4.10 7.48 1.79
C ARG A 108 3.27 8.37 0.88
N LEU A 109 3.58 8.37 -0.42
CA LEU A 109 2.85 9.16 -1.41
C LEU A 109 1.48 8.55 -1.71
N LEU A 110 1.39 7.22 -1.87
CA LEU A 110 0.12 6.49 -2.07
C LEU A 110 -0.91 6.79 -0.98
N ALA A 111 -0.46 6.96 0.26
CA ALA A 111 -1.32 7.27 1.39
C ALA A 111 -2.07 8.61 1.24
N LEU A 112 -1.56 9.53 0.41
CA LEU A 112 -2.18 10.84 0.10
C LEU A 112 -3.35 10.72 -0.89
N HIS A 113 -3.53 9.58 -1.56
CA HIS A 113 -4.64 9.37 -2.48
C HIS A 113 -5.96 9.26 -1.73
N PRO A 114 -6.97 10.10 -2.00
CA PRO A 114 -8.23 10.10 -1.27
C PRO A 114 -9.17 8.93 -1.62
N GLY A 115 -8.88 8.18 -2.69
CA GLY A 115 -9.75 7.10 -3.17
C GLY A 115 -9.45 5.72 -2.56
N PRO A 116 -10.41 4.77 -2.71
CA PRO A 116 -10.27 3.40 -2.21
C PRO A 116 -9.20 2.62 -2.98
N ASP A 117 -9.16 2.77 -4.30
CA ASP A 117 -8.17 2.14 -5.19
C ASP A 117 -7.46 3.16 -6.09
N ILE A 118 -6.31 2.74 -6.63
CA ILE A 118 -5.47 3.54 -7.53
C ILE A 118 -4.90 2.70 -8.68
N THR A 119 -4.80 3.30 -9.87
CA THR A 119 -4.17 2.68 -11.05
C THR A 119 -2.69 3.03 -11.15
N VAL A 120 -1.89 2.22 -11.86
CA VAL A 120 -0.46 2.52 -12.12
C VAL A 120 -0.24 3.93 -12.65
N ALA A 121 -1.08 4.41 -13.58
CA ALA A 121 -0.96 5.74 -14.16
C ALA A 121 -1.17 6.85 -13.11
N ALA A 122 -2.17 6.69 -12.23
CA ALA A 122 -2.40 7.60 -11.12
C ALA A 122 -1.24 7.56 -10.10
N VAL A 123 -0.68 6.37 -9.83
CA VAL A 123 0.51 6.21 -8.99
C VAL A 123 1.72 6.94 -9.60
N ALA A 124 1.94 6.82 -10.92
CA ALA A 124 3.04 7.50 -11.62
C ALA A 124 2.91 9.03 -11.55
N ALA A 125 1.69 9.56 -11.72
CA ALA A 125 1.42 10.97 -11.54
C ALA A 125 1.73 11.41 -10.10
N LEU A 126 1.23 10.66 -9.11
CA LEU A 126 1.40 10.93 -7.69
C LEU A 126 2.88 10.88 -7.27
N SER A 127 3.65 9.88 -7.73
CA SER A 127 5.08 9.74 -7.44
C SER A 127 5.96 10.74 -8.18
N GLY A 128 5.46 11.31 -9.28
CA GLY A 128 6.22 12.16 -10.19
C GLY A 128 7.29 11.38 -10.96
N SER A 129 7.04 10.10 -11.22
CA SER A 129 7.94 9.26 -12.04
C SER A 129 7.96 9.79 -13.48
N PRO A 130 9.05 9.66 -14.25
CA PRO A 130 9.05 10.09 -15.65
C PRO A 130 7.94 9.41 -16.46
N PRO A 131 7.20 10.12 -17.34
CA PRO A 131 6.20 9.47 -18.18
C PRO A 131 6.86 8.48 -19.15
N GLY A 132 6.19 7.36 -19.41
CA GLY A 132 6.63 6.34 -20.35
C GLY A 132 7.30 5.11 -19.70
N PRO A 133 7.81 4.17 -20.52
CA PRO A 133 8.11 2.81 -20.07
C PRO A 133 9.11 2.71 -18.92
N ALA A 134 10.09 3.62 -18.88
CA ALA A 134 11.13 3.61 -17.85
C ALA A 134 10.59 4.03 -16.47
N GLY A 135 9.75 5.06 -16.39
CA GLY A 135 9.14 5.47 -15.13
C GLY A 135 8.04 4.50 -14.69
N ASP A 136 7.26 3.97 -15.63
CA ASP A 136 6.25 2.94 -15.37
C ASP A 136 6.89 1.67 -14.79
N GLY A 137 8.05 1.26 -15.30
CA GLY A 137 8.78 0.10 -14.78
C GLY A 137 9.20 0.27 -13.31
N GLY A 138 9.63 1.47 -12.92
CA GLY A 138 9.96 1.79 -11.52
C GLY A 138 8.74 1.77 -10.60
N VAL A 139 7.61 2.32 -11.07
CA VAL A 139 6.35 2.33 -10.32
C VAL A 139 5.82 0.91 -10.14
N ARG A 140 5.78 0.11 -11.22
CA ARG A 140 5.33 -1.28 -11.19
C ARG A 140 6.14 -2.13 -10.23
N ARG A 141 7.47 -2.02 -10.28
CA ARG A 141 8.35 -2.72 -9.33
C ARG A 141 8.07 -2.34 -7.87
N GLY A 142 7.82 -1.05 -7.61
CA GLY A 142 7.45 -0.59 -6.27
C GLY A 142 6.09 -1.14 -5.82
N ILE A 143 5.10 -1.18 -6.73
CA ILE A 143 3.79 -1.78 -6.46
C ILE A 143 3.93 -3.29 -6.19
N GLU A 144 4.70 -4.01 -7.00
CA GLU A 144 4.99 -5.44 -6.82
C GLU A 144 5.62 -5.71 -5.46
N GLU A 145 6.63 -4.94 -5.04
CA GLU A 145 7.25 -5.07 -3.72
C GLU A 145 6.24 -4.85 -2.58
N LEU A 146 5.31 -3.91 -2.75
CA LEU A 146 4.25 -3.65 -1.76
C LEU A 146 3.20 -4.77 -1.71
N LEU A 147 2.84 -5.35 -2.86
CA LEU A 147 1.93 -6.51 -2.95
C LEU A 147 2.55 -7.74 -2.29
N ASP A 148 3.83 -8.00 -2.58
CA ASP A 148 4.62 -9.11 -2.01
C ASP A 148 4.70 -9.04 -0.48
N CYS A 149 4.73 -7.82 0.08
CA CYS A 149 4.75 -7.59 1.51
C CYS A 149 3.35 -7.35 2.12
N HIS A 150 2.27 -7.55 1.36
CA HIS A 150 0.88 -7.32 1.78
C HIS A 150 0.58 -5.91 2.32
N LEU A 151 1.36 -4.91 1.87
CA LEU A 151 1.11 -3.50 2.12
C LEU A 151 0.11 -2.92 1.10
N LEU A 152 -0.03 -3.56 -0.06
CA LEU A 152 -1.10 -3.33 -1.03
C LEU A 152 -1.87 -4.62 -1.29
N THR A 153 -3.08 -4.46 -1.82
CA THR A 153 -3.87 -5.53 -2.43
C THR A 153 -4.31 -5.12 -3.83
N GLU A 154 -4.61 -6.10 -4.68
CA GLU A 154 -5.15 -5.89 -6.03
C GLU A 154 -6.51 -6.58 -6.13
N PRO A 155 -7.60 -5.97 -5.60
CA PRO A 155 -8.93 -6.57 -5.64
C PRO A 155 -9.49 -6.70 -7.06
N THR A 156 -9.02 -5.88 -8.00
CA THR A 156 -9.34 -5.95 -9.42
C THR A 156 -8.05 -5.72 -10.19
N LEU A 157 -7.86 -6.45 -11.30
CA LEU A 157 -6.65 -6.33 -12.11
C LEU A 157 -6.39 -4.87 -12.50
N GLY A 158 -5.20 -4.38 -12.16
CA GLY A 158 -4.75 -3.00 -12.38
C GLY A 158 -5.26 -1.96 -11.37
N ARG A 159 -6.00 -2.38 -10.34
CA ARG A 159 -6.53 -1.53 -9.27
C ARG A 159 -5.93 -1.93 -7.93
N TYR A 160 -5.13 -1.04 -7.33
CA TYR A 160 -4.42 -1.31 -6.09
C TYR A 160 -5.04 -0.56 -4.92
N GLN A 161 -5.15 -1.22 -3.78
CA GLN A 161 -5.76 -0.68 -2.58
C GLN A 161 -4.83 -0.80 -1.37
N LEU A 162 -4.74 0.28 -0.59
CA LEU A 162 -4.18 0.27 0.75
C LEU A 162 -5.25 -0.19 1.74
N HIS A 163 -4.90 -1.11 2.65
CA HIS A 163 -5.72 -1.35 3.82
C HIS A 163 -5.75 -0.10 4.72
N ASP A 164 -6.86 0.12 5.43
CA ASP A 164 -7.05 1.32 6.25
C ASP A 164 -5.94 1.52 7.29
N LEU A 165 -5.51 0.43 7.95
CA LEU A 165 -4.38 0.47 8.89
C LEU A 165 -3.05 0.78 8.19
N THR A 166 -2.80 0.18 7.02
CA THR A 166 -1.60 0.50 6.22
C THR A 166 -1.60 1.97 5.79
N ARG A 167 -2.77 2.50 5.41
CA ARG A 167 -2.96 3.89 5.03
C ARG A 167 -2.71 4.82 6.21
N ALA A 168 -3.27 4.53 7.39
CA ALA A 168 -3.05 5.32 8.60
C ALA A 168 -1.56 5.36 8.97
N PHE A 169 -0.89 4.20 8.98
CA PHE A 169 0.55 4.11 9.19
C PHE A 169 1.33 4.93 8.15
N ALA A 170 1.04 4.74 6.86
CA ALA A 170 1.75 5.40 5.78
C ALA A 170 1.53 6.92 5.76
N LEU A 171 0.34 7.42 6.17
CA LEU A 171 0.06 8.85 6.35
C LEU A 171 0.90 9.45 7.48
N ARG A 172 1.06 8.73 8.60
CA ARG A 172 1.95 9.15 9.68
C ARG A 172 3.40 9.25 9.20
N MET A 173 3.89 8.24 8.48
CA MET A 173 5.23 8.27 7.87
C MET A 173 5.38 9.37 6.82
N SER A 174 4.33 9.64 6.03
CA SER A 174 4.29 10.73 5.06
C SER A 174 4.44 12.09 5.75
N THR A 175 3.73 12.32 6.85
CA THR A 175 3.83 13.56 7.63
C THR A 175 5.20 13.71 8.29
N ALA A 176 5.80 12.61 8.76
CA ALA A 176 7.09 12.62 9.45
C ALA A 176 8.29 12.80 8.49
N GLU A 177 8.26 12.16 7.31
CA GLU A 177 9.42 12.09 6.41
C GLU A 177 9.31 12.97 5.15
N GLU A 178 8.11 13.35 4.70
CA GLU A 178 7.92 14.16 3.50
C GLU A 178 7.63 15.63 3.84
N PRO A 179 8.40 16.59 3.28
CA PRO A 179 8.10 18.01 3.42
C PRO A 179 6.69 18.33 2.93
N GLU A 180 5.98 19.24 3.61
CA GLU A 180 4.62 19.65 3.25
C GLU A 180 4.51 20.09 1.79
N ARG A 181 5.49 20.86 1.29
CA ARG A 181 5.54 21.26 -0.13
C ARG A 181 5.62 20.06 -1.06
N ALA A 182 6.42 19.04 -0.73
CA ALA A 182 6.54 17.84 -1.54
C ALA A 182 5.23 17.04 -1.59
N ARG A 183 4.53 16.93 -0.45
CA ARG A 183 3.19 16.33 -0.38
C ARG A 183 2.18 17.12 -1.23
N GLY A 184 2.18 18.44 -1.13
CA GLY A 184 1.34 19.33 -1.95
C GLY A 184 1.58 19.16 -3.46
N HIS A 185 2.85 19.07 -3.89
CA HIS A 185 3.18 18.80 -5.29
C HIS A 185 2.72 17.41 -5.76
N ALA A 186 2.79 16.39 -4.91
CA ALA A 186 2.30 15.06 -5.24
C ALA A 186 0.78 15.05 -5.47
N VAL A 187 0.02 15.64 -4.55
CA VAL A 187 -1.43 15.81 -4.69
C VAL A 187 -1.77 16.65 -5.92
N GLY A 188 -1.04 17.74 -6.17
CA GLY A 188 -1.23 18.58 -7.36
C GLY A 188 -1.05 17.80 -8.68
N ARG A 189 -0.02 16.95 -8.79
CA ARG A 189 0.17 16.10 -9.98
C ARG A 189 -0.96 15.09 -10.16
N LEU A 190 -1.42 14.47 -9.08
CA LEU A 190 -2.56 13.54 -9.10
C LEU A 190 -3.84 14.26 -9.56
N LEU A 191 -4.13 15.44 -9.02
CA LEU A 191 -5.28 16.24 -9.43
C LEU A 191 -5.18 16.65 -10.90
N GLY A 192 -4.01 17.10 -11.35
CA GLY A 192 -3.76 17.42 -12.76
C GLY A 192 -3.99 16.22 -13.68
N TYR A 193 -3.54 15.02 -13.28
CA TYR A 193 -3.84 13.77 -13.96
C TYR A 193 -5.35 13.49 -14.04
N CYS A 194 -6.07 13.56 -12.91
CA CYS A 194 -7.50 13.29 -12.86
C CYS A 194 -8.29 14.28 -13.71
N LEU A 195 -8.02 15.59 -13.60
CA LEU A 195 -8.72 16.63 -14.36
C LEU A 195 -8.49 16.50 -15.87
N THR A 196 -7.25 16.27 -16.28
CA THR A 196 -6.92 16.12 -17.71
C THR A 196 -7.54 14.84 -18.29
N SER A 197 -7.46 13.73 -17.56
CA SER A 197 -8.04 12.45 -17.99
C SER A 197 -9.56 12.52 -18.05
N ALA A 198 -10.21 13.11 -17.03
CA ALA A 198 -11.66 13.31 -17.03
C ALA A 198 -12.12 14.22 -18.17
N PHE A 199 -11.37 15.28 -18.49
CA PHE A 199 -11.65 16.14 -19.64
C PHE A 199 -11.58 15.36 -20.97
N ARG A 200 -10.52 14.57 -21.17
CA ARG A 200 -10.36 13.73 -22.37
C ARG A 200 -11.49 12.70 -22.49
N ALA A 201 -11.82 12.02 -21.39
CA ALA A 201 -12.89 11.04 -21.36
C ALA A 201 -14.26 11.68 -21.64
N HIS A 202 -14.54 12.84 -21.03
CA HIS A 202 -15.78 13.58 -21.25
C HIS A 202 -15.94 14.01 -22.72
N ARG A 203 -14.86 14.48 -23.37
CA ARG A 203 -14.90 14.89 -24.78
C ARG A 203 -15.25 13.74 -25.73
N LEU A 204 -14.79 12.52 -25.43
CA LEU A 204 -15.09 11.34 -26.25
C LEU A 204 -16.51 10.79 -25.98
N THR A 205 -16.94 10.79 -24.73
CA THR A 205 -18.26 10.25 -24.32
C THR A 205 -19.41 11.22 -24.58
N HIS A 206 -19.16 12.53 -24.51
CA HIS A 206 -20.17 13.58 -24.64
C HIS A 206 -19.74 14.66 -25.66
N PRO A 207 -19.52 14.31 -26.94
CA PRO A 207 -18.90 15.20 -27.92
C PRO A 207 -19.70 16.48 -28.21
N ARG A 208 -21.01 16.48 -27.90
CA ARG A 208 -21.90 17.64 -28.09
C ARG A 208 -21.95 18.59 -26.88
N ARG A 209 -21.37 18.21 -25.74
CA ARG A 209 -21.30 19.06 -24.54
C ARG A 209 -20.01 19.86 -24.54
N ARG A 210 -20.11 21.15 -24.20
CA ARG A 210 -18.93 22.00 -24.03
C ARG A 210 -18.26 21.64 -22.71
N ALA A 211 -17.03 21.15 -22.78
CA ALA A 211 -16.19 20.91 -21.62
C ALA A 211 -15.26 22.11 -21.38
N MET A 212 -15.01 22.43 -20.11
CA MET A 212 -13.96 23.39 -19.76
C MET A 212 -12.61 22.68 -19.90
N GLU A 213 -11.73 23.23 -20.71
CA GLU A 213 -10.38 22.71 -20.89
C GLU A 213 -9.55 23.00 -19.63
N PRO A 214 -8.79 22.02 -19.12
CA PRO A 214 -7.91 22.25 -17.98
C PRO A 214 -6.82 23.27 -18.36
N GLU A 215 -6.53 24.18 -17.44
CA GLU A 215 -5.51 25.21 -17.63
C GLU A 215 -4.11 24.64 -17.85
N GLN A 216 -3.83 23.47 -17.25
CA GLN A 216 -2.60 22.72 -17.45
C GLN A 216 -2.90 21.27 -17.80
N VAL A 217 -2.37 20.82 -18.93
CA VAL A 217 -2.46 19.43 -19.38
C VAL A 217 -1.40 18.60 -18.65
N SER A 218 -1.84 17.56 -17.96
CA SER A 218 -0.92 16.63 -17.31
C SER A 218 -0.24 15.71 -18.31
N VAL A 219 1.08 15.59 -18.22
CA VAL A 219 1.89 14.63 -19.00
C VAL A 219 1.61 13.16 -18.62
N TYR A 220 0.89 12.94 -17.52
CA TYR A 220 0.49 11.62 -17.04
C TYR A 220 -0.90 11.20 -17.51
N ALA A 221 -1.65 12.12 -18.13
CA ALA A 221 -3.06 11.94 -18.42
C ALA A 221 -3.30 10.72 -19.31
N ALA A 222 -4.36 9.96 -18.98
CA ALA A 222 -4.76 8.82 -19.78
C ALA A 222 -5.07 9.26 -21.22
N GLU A 223 -4.69 8.41 -22.16
CA GLU A 223 -5.13 8.47 -23.55
C GLU A 223 -6.15 7.38 -23.77
N PHE A 224 -7.21 7.69 -24.51
CA PHE A 224 -8.31 6.77 -24.78
C PHE A 224 -8.43 6.62 -26.29
N GLY A 225 -8.51 5.37 -26.75
CA GLY A 225 -8.70 5.06 -28.17
C GLY A 225 -10.14 5.30 -28.64
N ASP A 226 -11.11 5.13 -27.74
CA ASP A 226 -12.53 5.28 -28.05
C ASP A 226 -13.38 5.76 -26.87
N ALA A 227 -14.68 5.94 -27.12
CA ALA A 227 -15.65 6.39 -26.11
C ALA A 227 -15.98 5.32 -25.06
N GLN A 228 -15.81 4.03 -25.37
CA GLN A 228 -16.08 2.94 -24.44
C GLN A 228 -14.97 2.86 -23.38
N GLU A 229 -13.71 2.96 -23.80
CA GLU A 229 -12.56 3.03 -22.90
C GLU A 229 -12.62 4.27 -22.00
N ALA A 230 -12.98 5.43 -22.57
CA ALA A 230 -13.22 6.65 -21.82
C ALA A 230 -14.35 6.51 -20.79
N ALA A 231 -15.46 5.85 -21.15
CA ALA A 231 -16.58 5.63 -20.23
C ALA A 231 -16.22 4.66 -19.10
N ALA A 232 -15.38 3.65 -19.35
CA ALA A 232 -14.93 2.70 -18.34
C ALA A 232 -13.95 3.32 -17.33
N TRP A 233 -13.30 4.43 -17.69
CA TRP A 233 -12.42 5.17 -16.80
C TRP A 233 -13.16 6.11 -15.83
N LEU A 234 -14.27 6.70 -16.28
CA LEU A 234 -15.12 7.62 -15.51
C LEU A 234 -15.88 6.91 -14.38
#